data_AF-A0AAD8EY96-F1
#
_entry.id   AF-A0AAD8EY96-F1
#
_cell.length_a   1.000
_cell.length_b   1.000
_cell.length_c   1.000
_cell.angle_alpha   90.00
_cell.angle_beta   90.00
_cell.angle_gamma   90.00
#
_symmetry.space_group_name_H-M   'P 1'
#
loop_
_entity.id
_entity.type
_entity.pdbx_description
1 polymer ?
#
loop_
_entity_poly.entity_id
_entity_poly.type
_entity_poly.pdbx_seq_one_letter_code
_entity_poly.pdbx_strand_id
1 'polypeptide(L)'
;MATSIVKPFDVWLTETLKSASSDLDTDVFVSYIIGVLDTESNDEEREEGIKELLASVVDPDLAAELYASIVQQWEIENKDKKIVAPKEDLGDRLSAMFEKQTLATVQEKKLTKEEADRKAAILAQYGQVSDGEETDPDDQSEEEEHPVSKSSSGGAGKLDSSDFLVRNVNKEEVQRVEREKREKAKEEQEKKKEKDKQDRQAQKQKQQERKEAEKKRTSKGEKRR
;
A
#
# COMPACT_ATOMS: atom_id res chain seq x y z
N MET A 1 -22.56 -26.49 -15.05
CA MET A 1 -21.45 -25.98 -15.90
C MET A 1 -20.18 -26.62 -15.36
N ALA A 2 -19.46 -27.37 -16.18
CA ALA A 2 -18.27 -28.09 -15.76
C ALA A 2 -17.16 -27.08 -15.46
N THR A 3 -16.82 -26.90 -14.19
CA THR A 3 -15.57 -26.24 -13.81
C THR A 3 -14.46 -27.16 -14.27
N SER A 4 -13.74 -26.74 -15.31
CA SER A 4 -12.55 -27.44 -15.79
C SER A 4 -11.64 -27.69 -14.59
N ILE A 5 -11.43 -28.95 -14.24
CA ILE A 5 -10.51 -29.37 -13.18
C ILE A 5 -9.11 -29.26 -13.79
N VAL A 6 -8.67 -28.03 -14.06
CA VAL A 6 -7.26 -27.78 -14.31
C VAL A 6 -6.62 -27.83 -12.93
N LYS A 7 -5.84 -28.89 -12.67
CA LYS A 7 -5.01 -28.94 -11.48
C LYS A 7 -4.09 -27.71 -11.49
N PRO A 8 -3.87 -27.03 -10.35
CA PRO A 8 -2.92 -25.92 -10.29
C PRO A 8 -1.55 -26.32 -10.83
N PHE A 9 -0.90 -25.41 -11.57
CA PHE A 9 0.43 -25.60 -12.16
C PHE A 9 1.40 -26.28 -11.18
N ASP A 10 1.43 -25.80 -9.95
CA ASP A 10 2.33 -26.24 -8.89
C ASP A 10 2.16 -27.74 -8.58
N VAL A 11 0.91 -28.21 -8.57
CA VAL A 11 0.58 -29.63 -8.32
C VAL A 11 1.01 -30.49 -9.49
N TRP A 12 0.78 -30.02 -10.72
CA TRP A 12 1.23 -30.71 -11.93
C TRP A 12 2.75 -30.78 -12.01
N LEU A 13 3.45 -29.67 -11.73
CA LEU A 13 4.90 -29.61 -11.73
C LEU A 13 5.47 -30.55 -10.66
N THR A 14 4.84 -30.58 -9.48
CA THR A 14 5.21 -31.50 -8.40
C THR A 14 5.07 -32.97 -8.83
N GLU A 15 3.96 -33.37 -9.44
CA GLU A 15 3.74 -34.74 -9.93
C GLU A 15 4.74 -35.11 -11.05
N THR A 16 5.05 -34.16 -11.93
CA THR A 16 5.93 -34.35 -13.08
C THR A 16 7.39 -34.54 -12.63
N LEU A 17 7.87 -33.69 -11.73
CA LEU A 17 9.22 -33.81 -11.17
C LEU A 17 9.37 -35.08 -10.31
N LYS A 18 8.36 -35.45 -9.52
CA LYS A 18 8.36 -36.72 -8.76
C LYS A 18 8.38 -37.96 -9.65
N SER A 19 7.77 -37.88 -10.83
CA SER A 19 7.77 -38.97 -11.80
C SER A 19 9.11 -39.09 -12.52
N ALA A 20 9.80 -37.96 -12.74
CA ALA A 20 11.12 -37.93 -13.35
C ALA A 20 12.24 -38.33 -12.37
N SER A 21 12.12 -37.99 -11.08
CA SER A 21 13.09 -38.38 -10.05
C SER A 21 12.44 -38.46 -8.68
N SER A 22 12.51 -39.62 -8.03
CA SER A 22 11.88 -39.87 -6.73
C SER A 22 12.61 -39.23 -5.55
N ASP A 23 13.87 -38.87 -5.73
CA ASP A 23 14.77 -38.47 -4.65
C ASP A 23 14.93 -36.93 -4.55
N LEU A 24 14.12 -36.20 -5.30
CA LEU A 24 14.11 -34.74 -5.36
C LEU A 24 13.26 -34.10 -4.26
N ASP A 25 13.80 -33.04 -3.66
CA ASP A 25 12.97 -32.10 -2.89
C ASP A 25 12.11 -31.28 -3.84
N THR A 26 10.92 -31.80 -4.12
CA THR A 26 10.04 -31.23 -5.12
C THR A 26 9.59 -29.81 -4.76
N ASP A 27 9.50 -29.47 -3.47
CA ASP A 27 9.00 -28.17 -3.03
C ASP A 27 10.00 -27.05 -3.36
N VAL A 28 11.29 -27.30 -3.14
CA VAL A 28 12.37 -26.37 -3.49
C VAL A 28 12.44 -26.15 -5.00
N PHE A 29 12.40 -27.22 -5.79
CA PHE A 29 12.47 -27.12 -7.25
C PHE A 29 11.24 -26.43 -7.84
N VAL A 30 10.03 -26.78 -7.36
CA VAL A 30 8.78 -26.15 -7.78
C VAL A 30 8.80 -24.66 -7.48
N SER A 31 9.17 -24.26 -6.26
CA SER A 31 9.22 -22.85 -5.87
C SER A 31 10.23 -22.04 -6.67
N TYR A 32 11.42 -22.60 -6.95
CA TYR A 32 12.42 -21.94 -7.78
C TYR A 32 11.94 -21.79 -9.23
N ILE A 33 11.44 -22.87 -9.84
CA ILE A 33 10.97 -22.85 -11.23
C ILE A 33 9.82 -21.84 -11.38
N ILE A 34 8.84 -21.85 -10.48
CA ILE A 34 7.74 -20.85 -10.51
C ILE A 34 8.31 -19.44 -10.35
N GLY A 35 9.24 -19.22 -9.41
CA GLY A 35 9.88 -17.92 -9.22
C GLY A 35 10.55 -17.40 -10.49
N VAL A 36 11.29 -18.26 -11.21
CA VAL A 36 11.93 -17.91 -12.48
C VAL A 36 10.91 -17.68 -13.60
N LEU A 37 9.80 -18.43 -13.61
CA LEU A 37 8.73 -18.28 -14.59
C LEU A 37 7.86 -17.02 -14.37
N ASP A 38 7.72 -16.57 -13.12
CA ASP A 38 6.98 -15.36 -12.73
C ASP A 38 7.81 -14.08 -12.89
N THR A 39 9.14 -14.17 -12.81
CA THR A 39 10.02 -13.02 -13.07
C THR A 39 10.05 -12.66 -14.56
N GLU A 40 10.09 -11.36 -14.88
CA GLU A 40 10.27 -10.84 -16.25
C GLU A 40 11.72 -11.00 -16.78
N SER A 41 12.41 -12.07 -16.37
CA SER A 41 13.75 -12.39 -16.89
C SER A 41 13.68 -12.69 -18.39
N ASN A 42 14.77 -12.40 -19.10
CA ASN A 42 14.89 -12.72 -20.53
C ASN A 42 14.63 -14.23 -20.74
N ASP A 43 13.93 -14.58 -21.82
CA ASP A 43 13.54 -15.97 -22.10
C ASP A 43 14.76 -16.91 -22.16
N GLU A 44 15.92 -16.37 -22.58
CA GLU A 44 17.21 -17.09 -22.61
C GLU A 44 17.76 -17.42 -21.22
N GLU A 45 17.77 -16.46 -20.28
CA GLU A 45 18.27 -16.67 -18.91
C GLU A 45 17.35 -17.65 -18.15
N ARG A 46 16.04 -17.54 -18.38
CA ARG A 46 15.04 -18.46 -17.85
C ARG A 46 15.25 -19.88 -18.38
N GLU A 47 15.53 -20.01 -19.67
CA GLU A 47 15.77 -21.30 -20.32
C GLU A 47 17.01 -21.99 -19.75
N GLU A 48 18.13 -21.27 -19.72
CA GLU A 48 19.39 -21.79 -19.22
C GLU A 48 19.30 -22.14 -17.72
N GLY A 49 18.72 -21.25 -16.91
CA GLY A 49 18.62 -21.46 -15.46
C GLY A 49 17.73 -22.65 -15.07
N ILE A 50 16.61 -22.87 -15.75
CA ILE A 50 15.74 -24.02 -15.48
C ILE A 50 16.36 -25.31 -16.03
N LYS A 51 16.96 -25.28 -17.23
CA LYS A 51 17.62 -26.45 -17.81
C LYS A 51 18.84 -26.88 -17.00
N GLU A 52 19.68 -25.96 -16.55
CA GLU A 52 20.84 -26.25 -15.71
C GLU A 52 20.40 -26.88 -14.38
N LEU A 53 19.38 -26.30 -13.73
CA LEU A 53 18.81 -26.86 -12.50
C LEU A 53 18.30 -28.28 -12.72
N LEU A 54 17.54 -28.53 -13.79
CA LEU A 54 16.98 -29.85 -14.08
C LEU A 54 18.08 -30.85 -14.48
N ALA A 55 19.08 -30.42 -15.26
CA ALA A 55 20.21 -31.23 -15.68
C ALA A 55 21.14 -31.62 -14.51
N SER A 56 21.06 -30.92 -13.38
CA SER A 56 21.81 -31.29 -12.17
C SER A 56 21.28 -32.58 -11.52
N VAL A 57 20.04 -32.99 -11.83
CA VAL A 57 19.41 -34.16 -11.19
C VAL A 57 18.86 -35.18 -12.20
N VAL A 58 18.58 -34.75 -13.42
CA VAL A 58 18.03 -35.57 -14.49
C VAL A 58 18.98 -35.55 -15.69
N ASP A 59 18.96 -36.59 -16.52
CA ASP A 59 19.72 -36.60 -17.76
C ASP A 59 19.46 -35.32 -18.59
N PRO A 60 20.48 -34.73 -19.22
CA PRO A 60 20.38 -33.43 -19.88
C PRO A 60 19.36 -33.42 -21.02
N ASP A 61 19.19 -34.55 -21.72
CA ASP A 61 18.18 -34.70 -22.77
C ASP A 61 16.76 -34.67 -22.19
N LEU A 62 16.53 -35.38 -21.09
CA LEU A 62 15.24 -35.40 -20.39
C LEU A 62 14.98 -34.05 -19.68
N ALA A 63 16.00 -33.36 -19.19
CA ALA A 63 15.89 -32.01 -18.64
C ALA A 63 15.39 -31.01 -19.69
N ALA A 64 15.86 -31.11 -20.94
CA ALA A 64 15.38 -30.28 -22.04
C ALA A 64 13.92 -30.57 -22.42
N GLU A 65 13.52 -31.85 -22.44
CA GLU A 65 12.11 -32.26 -22.67
C GLU A 65 11.17 -31.79 -21.55
N LEU A 66 11.62 -31.88 -20.29
CA LEU A 66 10.89 -31.40 -19.13
C LEU A 66 10.74 -29.88 -19.18
N TYR A 67 11.81 -29.14 -19.48
CA TYR A 67 11.74 -27.68 -19.65
C TYR A 67 10.67 -27.29 -20.70
N ALA A 68 10.69 -27.91 -21.88
CA ALA A 68 9.72 -27.63 -22.93
C ALA A 68 8.27 -27.89 -22.46
N SER A 69 8.06 -28.98 -21.73
CA SER A 69 6.76 -29.33 -21.15
C SER A 69 6.30 -28.32 -20.08
N ILE A 70 7.23 -27.86 -19.23
CA ILE A 70 6.99 -26.87 -18.18
C ILE A 70 6.57 -25.53 -18.79
N VAL A 71 7.30 -25.03 -19.80
CA VAL A 71 6.96 -23.78 -20.49
C VAL A 71 5.61 -23.88 -21.20
N GLN A 72 5.35 -24.99 -21.89
CA GLN A 72 4.08 -25.20 -22.57
C GLN A 72 2.90 -25.19 -21.58
N GLN A 73 3.04 -25.89 -20.46
CA GLN A 73 2.00 -25.95 -19.44
C GLN A 73 1.80 -24.59 -18.75
N TRP A 74 2.90 -23.85 -18.50
CA TRP A 74 2.86 -22.49 -17.96
C TRP A 74 2.11 -21.54 -18.88
N GLU A 75 2.38 -21.59 -20.20
CA GLU A 75 1.66 -20.78 -21.17
C GLU A 75 0.16 -21.10 -21.23
N ILE A 76 -0.22 -22.36 -21.11
CA ILE A 76 -1.63 -22.77 -21.12
C ILE A 76 -2.35 -22.17 -19.91
N GLU A 77 -1.76 -22.26 -18.73
CA GLU A 77 -2.36 -21.76 -17.48
C GLU A 77 -2.33 -20.24 -17.36
N ASN A 78 -1.30 -19.59 -17.90
CA ASN A 78 -1.20 -18.13 -17.93
C ASN A 78 -1.93 -17.49 -19.13
N LYS A 79 -2.29 -18.22 -20.18
CA LYS A 79 -3.18 -17.71 -21.25
C LYS A 79 -4.52 -17.25 -20.68
N ASP A 80 -5.08 -18.01 -19.74
CA ASP A 80 -6.33 -17.64 -19.07
C ASP A 80 -6.15 -16.43 -18.13
N LYS A 81 -5.00 -16.31 -17.45
CA LYS A 81 -4.67 -15.14 -16.62
C LYS A 81 -4.44 -13.86 -17.44
N LYS A 82 -3.81 -13.99 -18.62
CA LYS A 82 -3.54 -12.88 -19.54
C LYS A 82 -4.80 -12.31 -20.20
N ILE A 83 -5.89 -13.08 -20.23
CA ILE A 83 -7.23 -12.61 -20.67
C ILE A 83 -7.94 -11.82 -19.54
N VAL A 84 -7.60 -12.06 -18.27
CA VAL A 84 -8.26 -11.44 -17.10
C VAL A 84 -7.48 -10.26 -16.51
N ALA A 85 -6.19 -10.10 -16.83
CA ALA A 85 -5.46 -8.87 -16.56
C ALA A 85 -5.68 -7.89 -17.73
N PRO A 86 -6.62 -6.94 -17.67
CA PRO A 86 -6.54 -5.81 -18.57
C PRO A 86 -5.21 -5.13 -18.28
N LYS A 87 -4.41 -4.95 -19.31
CA LYS A 87 -3.29 -4.00 -19.30
C LYS A 87 -3.88 -2.59 -19.22
N GLU A 88 -4.56 -2.26 -18.12
CA GLU A 88 -4.72 -0.87 -17.74
C GLU A 88 -3.31 -0.43 -17.35
N ASP A 89 -2.65 0.24 -18.28
CA ASP A 89 -1.38 0.90 -18.06
C ASP A 89 -1.50 1.71 -16.77
N LEU A 90 -0.55 1.52 -15.85
CA LEU A 90 -0.49 2.29 -14.61
C LEU A 90 -0.57 3.80 -14.91
N GLY A 91 -0.07 4.23 -16.07
CA GLY A 91 -0.19 5.58 -16.60
C GLY A 91 -1.64 6.03 -16.85
N ASP A 92 -2.50 5.18 -17.41
CA ASP A 92 -3.91 5.49 -17.66
C ASP A 92 -4.69 5.59 -16.34
N ARG A 93 -4.38 4.69 -15.39
CA ARG A 93 -4.98 4.72 -14.05
C ARG A 93 -4.56 5.95 -13.25
N LEU A 94 -3.28 6.32 -13.32
CA LEU A 94 -2.75 7.54 -12.70
C LEU A 94 -3.36 8.80 -13.33
N SER A 95 -3.47 8.84 -14.66
CA SER A 95 -4.12 9.94 -15.39
C SER A 95 -5.57 10.11 -14.97
N ALA A 96 -6.34 9.01 -14.89
CA ALA A 96 -7.72 9.04 -14.41
C ALA A 96 -7.84 9.46 -12.94
N MET A 97 -6.81 9.26 -12.12
CA MET A 97 -6.79 9.67 -10.71
C MET A 97 -6.51 11.17 -10.57
N PHE A 98 -5.56 11.71 -11.35
CA PHE A 98 -5.25 13.15 -11.39
C PHE A 98 -6.42 13.96 -11.96
N GLU A 99 -7.10 13.45 -12.98
CA GLU A 99 -8.29 14.09 -13.54
C GLU A 99 -9.42 14.19 -12.50
N LYS A 100 -9.56 13.17 -11.63
CA LYS A 100 -10.56 13.18 -10.55
C LYS A 100 -10.17 14.05 -9.35
N GLN A 101 -8.88 14.35 -9.17
CA GLN A 101 -8.37 15.15 -8.04
C GLN A 101 -8.19 16.64 -8.37
N THR A 102 -8.29 17.05 -9.63
CA THR A 102 -8.10 18.44 -10.02
C THR A 102 -9.45 19.14 -10.22
N LEU A 103 -9.89 19.86 -9.19
CA LEU A 103 -10.49 21.21 -9.23
C LEU A 103 -11.16 21.53 -7.87
N ALA A 104 -10.34 21.69 -6.83
CA ALA A 104 -10.71 22.51 -5.68
C ALA A 104 -9.88 23.79 -5.76
N THR A 105 -10.33 24.76 -6.56
CA THR A 105 -9.73 26.08 -6.61
C THR A 105 -9.92 26.73 -5.23
N VAL A 106 -8.83 26.81 -4.48
CA VAL A 106 -8.77 27.54 -3.20
C VAL A 106 -9.09 29.00 -3.52
N GLN A 107 -10.28 29.45 -3.12
CA GLN A 107 -10.61 30.87 -3.15
C GLN A 107 -9.63 31.61 -2.24
N GLU A 108 -8.90 32.56 -2.80
CA GLU A 108 -7.94 33.38 -2.05
C GLU A 108 -8.66 34.08 -0.88
N LYS A 109 -8.33 33.68 0.35
CA LYS A 109 -8.77 34.41 1.55
C LYS A 109 -8.11 35.78 1.53
N LYS A 110 -8.91 36.83 1.34
CA LYS A 110 -8.46 38.22 1.50
C LYS A 110 -8.06 38.44 2.95
N LEU A 111 -6.76 38.43 3.23
CA LEU A 111 -6.20 38.78 4.53
C LEU A 111 -6.64 40.20 4.89
N THR A 112 -7.23 40.39 6.06
CA THR A 112 -7.55 41.72 6.58
C THR A 112 -6.24 42.47 6.89
N LYS A 113 -6.26 43.81 6.84
CA LYS A 113 -5.06 44.64 7.05
C LYS A 113 -4.33 44.30 8.36
N GLU A 114 -5.08 43.98 9.42
CA GLU A 114 -4.52 43.57 10.71
C GLU A 114 -3.73 42.25 10.66
N GLU A 115 -4.12 41.29 9.81
CA GLU A 115 -3.39 40.04 9.64
C GLU A 115 -2.12 40.23 8.81
N ALA A 116 -2.13 41.15 7.85
CA ALA A 116 -0.95 41.53 7.09
C ALA A 116 0.09 42.22 7.99
N ASP A 117 -0.35 43.16 8.84
CA ASP A 117 0.55 43.88 9.76
C ASP A 117 1.17 42.93 10.79
N ARG A 118 0.42 41.95 11.31
CA ARG A 118 0.97 40.91 12.20
C ARG A 118 2.02 40.03 11.50
N LYS A 119 1.76 39.62 10.26
CA LYS A 119 2.72 38.83 9.48
C LYS A 119 4.00 39.63 9.20
N ALA A 120 3.87 40.91 8.86
CA ALA A 120 5.01 41.79 8.62
C ALA A 120 5.87 41.98 9.88
N ALA A 121 5.25 42.15 11.05
CA ALA A 121 5.96 42.27 12.32
C ALA A 121 6.79 41.02 12.66
N ILE A 122 6.24 39.82 12.40
CA ILE A 122 6.95 38.56 12.58
C ILE A 122 8.12 38.46 11.59
N LEU A 123 7.90 38.74 10.31
CA LEU A 123 8.95 38.67 9.29
C LEU A 123 10.09 39.66 9.57
N ALA A 124 9.80 40.87 10.04
CA ALA A 124 10.83 41.83 10.44
C ALA A 124 11.72 41.30 11.58
N GLN A 125 11.16 40.51 12.50
CA GLN A 125 11.93 39.85 13.57
C GLN A 125 12.91 38.80 13.04
N TYR A 126 12.61 38.17 11.89
CA TYR A 126 13.47 37.16 11.25
C TYR A 126 14.38 37.73 10.14
N GLY A 127 14.07 38.91 9.60
CA GLY A 127 14.86 39.54 8.52
C GLY A 127 16.21 40.11 8.98
N GLN A 128 16.40 40.32 10.28
CA GLN A 128 17.63 40.90 10.82
C GLN A 128 18.81 39.92 10.93
N VAL A 129 18.69 38.70 10.39
CA VAL A 129 19.65 37.60 10.59
C VAL A 129 20.28 37.05 9.29
N SER A 130 19.97 37.61 8.12
CA SER A 130 20.39 37.03 6.82
C SER A 130 20.81 38.10 5.80
N ASP A 131 21.66 39.05 6.19
CA ASP A 131 22.42 39.85 5.22
C ASP A 131 23.91 39.65 5.51
N GLY A 132 24.48 38.65 4.86
CA GLY A 132 25.84 38.19 5.08
C GLY A 132 26.19 37.09 4.08
N GLU A 133 26.81 37.52 2.98
CA GLU A 133 27.60 36.74 2.01
C GLU A 133 26.93 36.45 0.66
N GLU A 134 27.16 37.39 -0.25
CA GLU A 134 27.08 37.35 -1.71
C GLU A 134 28.41 36.83 -2.27
N THR A 135 28.44 35.71 -3.01
CA THR A 135 29.44 35.36 -4.07
C THR A 135 28.96 34.10 -4.82
N ASP A 136 28.32 34.21 -5.98
CA ASP A 136 28.83 34.26 -7.38
C ASP A 136 29.31 32.89 -7.94
N PRO A 137 28.79 32.38 -9.09
CA PRO A 137 29.03 31.03 -9.61
C PRO A 137 29.95 31.01 -10.84
N ASP A 138 31.06 30.29 -10.80
CA ASP A 138 31.77 29.83 -12.00
C ASP A 138 32.83 28.77 -11.63
N ASP A 139 32.77 27.58 -12.23
CA ASP A 139 33.79 27.09 -13.16
C ASP A 139 33.64 25.58 -13.43
N GLN A 140 33.70 25.21 -14.71
CA GLN A 140 33.54 23.88 -15.28
C GLN A 140 34.89 23.15 -15.32
N SER A 141 34.96 21.86 -14.98
CA SER A 141 35.80 20.88 -15.68
C SER A 141 35.56 19.45 -15.17
N GLU A 142 35.29 18.57 -16.12
CA GLU A 142 35.21 17.11 -15.98
C GLU A 142 36.63 16.52 -15.92
N GLU A 143 36.87 15.56 -15.03
CA GLU A 143 37.41 14.21 -15.30
C GLU A 143 38.07 13.55 -14.06
N GLU A 144 37.74 12.25 -13.91
CA GLU A 144 38.50 11.16 -13.27
C GLU A 144 38.45 10.92 -11.74
N GLU A 145 38.46 9.62 -11.42
CA GLU A 145 37.96 8.98 -10.21
C GLU A 145 38.87 9.06 -8.95
N HIS A 146 38.21 9.23 -7.79
CA HIS A 146 38.49 8.88 -6.37
C HIS A 146 39.95 8.60 -5.91
N PRO A 147 40.41 9.04 -4.70
CA PRO A 147 39.78 8.62 -3.42
C PRO A 147 39.98 9.48 -2.13
N VAL A 148 39.22 9.12 -1.10
CA VAL A 148 39.44 9.25 0.38
C VAL A 148 39.65 10.61 1.09
N SER A 149 38.67 10.92 1.95
CA SER A 149 38.77 11.30 3.38
C SER A 149 39.56 12.56 3.78
N LYS A 150 38.86 13.54 4.39
CA LYS A 150 39.21 14.04 5.73
C LYS A 150 38.16 14.95 6.37
N SER A 151 37.80 14.54 7.58
CA SER A 151 37.17 15.31 8.65
C SER A 151 38.00 16.54 9.05
N SER A 152 37.32 17.65 9.36
CA SER A 152 37.75 18.66 10.36
C SER A 152 36.48 19.29 10.95
N SER A 153 36.01 18.83 12.11
CA SER A 153 36.36 19.25 13.48
C SER A 153 36.07 20.73 13.79
N GLY A 154 35.07 20.98 14.64
CA GLY A 154 35.02 22.21 15.44
C GLY A 154 33.61 22.69 15.81
N GLY A 155 33.04 22.16 16.89
CA GLY A 155 31.80 22.73 17.44
C GLY A 155 31.22 21.90 18.58
N ALA A 156 31.69 22.14 19.80
CA ALA A 156 31.19 21.55 21.03
C ALA A 156 29.76 22.05 21.34
N GLY A 157 28.77 21.49 20.66
CA GLY A 157 27.40 21.42 21.13
C GLY A 157 27.17 20.01 21.63
N LYS A 158 26.63 19.84 22.83
CA LYS A 158 26.11 18.57 23.34
C LYS A 158 24.95 18.14 22.43
N LEU A 159 25.27 17.63 21.25
CA LEU A 159 24.35 16.92 20.39
C LEU A 159 24.11 15.60 21.10
N ASP A 160 23.07 15.63 21.92
CA ASP A 160 22.38 14.46 22.42
C ASP A 160 22.40 13.40 21.30
N SER A 161 23.04 12.25 21.55
CA SER A 161 23.21 11.22 20.52
C SER A 161 21.87 10.72 19.94
N SER A 162 20.75 11.16 20.51
CA SER A 162 19.39 11.00 19.98
C SER A 162 19.11 11.77 18.69
N ASP A 163 19.82 12.85 18.37
CA ASP A 163 19.54 13.64 17.15
C ASP A 163 20.16 13.04 15.89
N PHE A 164 21.20 12.21 16.03
CA PHE A 164 21.83 11.48 14.92
C PHE A 164 21.36 10.02 14.80
N LEU A 165 20.69 9.49 15.83
CA LEU A 165 20.07 8.18 15.78
C LEU A 165 18.65 8.35 15.23
N VAL A 166 18.45 7.94 13.97
CA VAL A 166 17.13 7.93 13.33
C VAL A 166 16.11 7.30 14.29
N ARG A 167 15.08 8.08 14.63
CA ARG A 167 14.02 7.69 15.56
C ARG A 167 13.43 6.35 15.15
N ASN A 168 13.32 5.42 16.11
CA ASN A 168 12.84 4.06 15.82
C ASN A 168 11.32 4.07 15.55
N VAL A 169 10.97 4.19 14.27
CA VAL A 169 9.58 4.24 13.78
C VAL A 169 8.82 2.95 14.11
N ASN A 170 9.49 1.79 14.15
CA ASN A 170 8.85 0.50 14.44
C ASN A 170 8.27 0.45 15.86
N LYS A 171 9.01 0.97 16.85
CA LYS A 171 8.54 1.04 18.25
C LYS A 171 7.31 1.93 18.39
N GLU A 172 7.28 3.04 17.66
CA GLU A 172 6.16 3.97 17.68
C GLU A 172 4.93 3.44 16.98
N GLU A 173 5.14 2.75 15.84
CA GLU A 173 4.05 2.14 15.10
C GLU A 173 3.35 1.05 15.92
N VAL A 174 4.12 0.21 16.63
CA VAL A 174 3.55 -0.81 17.54
C VAL A 174 2.73 -0.15 18.65
N GLN A 175 3.26 0.92 19.28
CA GLN A 175 2.53 1.64 20.33
C GLN A 175 1.28 2.37 19.79
N ARG A 176 1.33 2.89 18.56
CA ARG A 176 0.19 3.52 17.90
C ARG A 176 -0.90 2.51 17.59
N VAL A 177 -0.54 1.37 17.00
CA VAL A 177 -1.48 0.28 16.70
C VAL A 177 -2.14 -0.26 17.97
N GLU A 178 -1.39 -0.42 19.06
CA GLU A 178 -1.97 -0.86 20.33
C GLU A 178 -2.94 0.17 20.93
N ARG A 179 -2.59 1.46 20.86
CA ARG A 179 -3.45 2.57 21.31
C ARG A 179 -4.73 2.63 20.48
N GLU A 180 -4.63 2.56 19.16
CA GLU A 180 -5.78 2.57 18.26
C GLU A 180 -6.69 1.36 18.48
N LYS A 181 -6.14 0.17 18.74
CA LYS A 181 -6.95 -1.01 19.10
C LYS A 181 -7.73 -0.79 20.39
N ARG A 182 -7.09 -0.18 21.40
CA ARG A 182 -7.72 0.13 22.68
C ARG A 182 -8.81 1.20 22.53
N GLU A 183 -8.58 2.21 21.71
CA GLU A 183 -9.54 3.28 21.44
C GLU A 183 -10.74 2.77 20.63
N LYS A 184 -10.49 2.01 19.56
CA LYS A 184 -11.57 1.35 18.78
C LYS A 184 -12.46 0.47 19.65
N ALA A 185 -11.88 -0.32 20.55
CA ALA A 185 -12.66 -1.15 21.47
C ALA A 185 -13.55 -0.33 22.42
N LYS A 186 -13.09 0.84 22.86
CA LYS A 186 -13.88 1.77 23.68
C LYS A 186 -15.00 2.41 22.86
N GLU A 187 -14.69 2.91 21.67
CA GLU A 187 -15.67 3.54 20.77
C GLU A 187 -16.77 2.55 20.37
N GLU A 188 -16.43 1.29 20.06
CA GLU A 188 -17.43 0.27 19.75
C GLU A 188 -18.33 -0.03 20.95
N GLN A 189 -17.77 -0.05 22.17
CA GLN A 189 -18.56 -0.23 23.38
C GLN A 189 -19.49 0.96 23.65
N GLU A 190 -19.01 2.19 23.46
CA GLU A 190 -19.81 3.41 23.62
C GLU A 190 -20.90 3.50 22.55
N LYS A 191 -20.57 3.20 21.29
CA LYS A 191 -21.53 3.15 20.19
C LYS A 191 -22.60 2.08 20.41
N LYS A 192 -22.25 0.92 20.97
CA LYS A 192 -23.23 -0.10 21.35
C LYS A 192 -24.17 0.41 22.44
N LYS A 193 -23.64 1.03 23.49
CA LYS A 193 -24.44 1.64 24.57
C LYS A 193 -25.34 2.76 24.04
N GLU A 194 -24.84 3.59 23.14
CA GLU A 194 -25.60 4.68 22.54
C GLU A 194 -26.72 4.15 21.64
N LYS A 195 -26.45 3.16 20.81
CA LYS A 195 -27.46 2.50 19.98
C LYS A 195 -28.58 1.89 20.82
N ASP A 196 -28.23 1.15 21.88
CA ASP A 196 -29.22 0.57 22.81
C ASP A 196 -30.08 1.67 23.47
N LYS A 197 -29.47 2.83 23.80
CA LYS A 197 -30.18 3.97 24.37
C LYS A 197 -31.11 4.64 23.36
N GLN A 198 -30.66 4.83 22.12
CA GLN A 198 -31.45 5.41 21.02
C GLN A 198 -32.64 4.50 20.69
N ASP A 199 -32.44 3.19 20.57
CA ASP A 199 -33.51 2.22 20.31
C ASP A 199 -34.58 2.26 21.42
N ARG A 200 -34.15 2.32 22.70
CA ARG A 200 -35.08 2.44 23.83
C ARG A 200 -35.85 3.75 23.80
N GLN A 201 -35.22 4.86 23.42
CA GLN A 201 -35.90 6.16 23.30
C GLN A 201 -36.88 6.17 22.12
N ALA A 202 -36.49 5.64 20.97
CA ALA A 202 -37.34 5.50 19.80
C ALA A 202 -38.58 4.65 20.10
N GLN A 203 -38.43 3.54 20.83
CA GLN A 203 -39.56 2.71 21.24
C GLN A 203 -40.53 3.47 22.16
N LYS A 204 -40.01 4.26 23.11
CA LYS A 204 -40.84 5.10 24.00
C LYS A 204 -41.58 6.20 23.23
N GLN A 205 -40.90 6.89 22.32
CA GLN A 205 -41.51 7.92 21.46
C GLN A 205 -42.62 7.33 20.61
N LYS A 206 -42.38 6.19 19.93
CA LYS A 206 -43.38 5.49 19.13
C LYS A 206 -44.63 5.09 19.95
N GLN A 207 -44.46 4.73 21.23
CA GLN A 207 -45.60 4.47 22.12
C GLN A 207 -46.36 5.75 22.49
N GLN A 208 -45.67 6.84 22.76
CA GLN A 208 -46.29 8.15 23.04
C GLN A 208 -47.04 8.69 21.82
N GLU A 209 -46.43 8.64 20.64
CA GLU A 209 -47.07 9.03 19.38
C GLU A 209 -48.33 8.22 19.10
N ARG A 210 -48.31 6.90 19.33
CA ARG A 210 -49.51 6.07 19.19
C ARG A 210 -50.61 6.51 20.16
N LYS A 211 -50.28 6.75 21.43
CA LYS A 211 -51.23 7.24 22.44
C LYS A 211 -51.79 8.62 22.08
N GLU A 212 -50.96 9.53 21.58
CA GLU A 212 -51.39 10.87 21.17
C GLU A 212 -52.21 10.86 19.88
N ALA A 213 -51.83 10.04 18.90
CA ALA A 213 -52.59 9.85 17.67
C ALA A 213 -53.99 9.30 17.97
N GLU A 214 -54.09 8.35 18.91
CA GLU A 214 -55.36 7.82 19.40
C GLU A 214 -56.19 8.89 20.13
N LYS A 215 -55.59 9.66 21.06
CA LYS A 215 -56.26 10.79 21.73
C LYS A 215 -56.73 11.89 20.75
N LYS A 216 -55.95 12.19 19.71
CA LYS A 216 -56.31 13.14 18.65
C LYS A 216 -57.42 12.59 17.75
N ARG A 217 -57.47 11.27 17.54
CA ARG A 217 -58.53 10.61 16.78
C ARG A 217 -59.87 10.62 17.52
N THR A 218 -59.87 10.39 18.83
CA THR A 218 -61.10 10.42 19.64
C THR A 218 -61.62 11.83 19.88
N SER A 219 -60.76 12.82 20.15
CA SER A 219 -61.19 14.21 20.37
C SER A 219 -61.77 14.90 19.13
N LYS A 220 -61.32 14.52 17.92
CA LYS A 220 -61.93 14.96 16.65
C LYS A 220 -63.31 14.32 16.41
N GLY A 221 -63.62 13.20 17.07
CA GLY A 221 -64.92 12.53 16.99
C GLY A 221 -66.02 13.27 17.76
N GLU A 222 -65.70 13.77 18.96
CA GLU A 222 -66.63 14.59 19.76
C GLU A 222 -66.86 15.98 19.18
N LYS A 223 -65.86 16.59 18.53
CA LYS A 223 -66.03 17.92 17.88
C LYS A 223 -66.84 17.90 16.58
N ARG A 224 -67.15 16.71 16.03
CA ARG A 224 -67.94 16.54 14.79
C ARG A 224 -69.37 16.06 15.05
N ARG A 225 -69.73 15.68 16.28
CA ARG A 225 -71.11 15.44 16.70
C ARG A 225 -71.65 16.68 17.38
#